data_AF-A0A3D2FZ07-F1
#
_entry.id   AF-A0A3D2FZ07-F1
#
_cell.length_a   1.000
_cell.length_b   1.000
_cell.length_c   1.000
_cell.angle_alpha   90.00
_cell.angle_beta   90.00
_cell.angle_gamma   90.00
#
_symmetry.space_group_name_H-M   'P 1'
#
loop_
_entity.id
_entity.type
_entity.pdbx_description
1 polymer ?
#
loop_
_entity_poly.entity_id
_entity_poly.type
_entity_poly.pdbx_seq_one_letter_code
_entity_poly.pdbx_strand_id
1 'polypeptide(L)' 'DMNGLMEDLFATVTRDAGVPLRRLTQAERAEIVARLYEQGMFELRGAVQFTVEKLGCSQASVYRYIKNAKAAEE' A
#
# COMPACT_ATOMS: atom_id res chain seq x y z
N ASP A 1 2.23 -16.72 8.88
CA ASP A 1 3.37 -15.89 9.34
C ASP A 1 3.10 -14.43 8.96
N MET A 2 4.00 -13.48 9.27
CA MET A 2 3.79 -12.05 8.94
C MET A 2 3.69 -11.79 7.43
N ASN A 3 4.37 -12.58 6.59
CA ASN A 3 4.34 -12.39 5.14
C ASN A 3 2.98 -12.80 4.55
N GLY A 4 2.40 -13.90 5.03
CA GLY A 4 1.05 -14.31 4.63
C GLY A 4 0.00 -13.24 4.92
N LEU A 5 0.04 -12.64 6.12
CA LEU A 5 -0.88 -11.55 6.46
C LEU A 5 -0.72 -10.32 5.55
N MET A 6 0.52 -9.93 5.24
CA MET A 6 0.77 -8.82 4.31
C MET A 6 0.22 -9.11 2.90
N GLU A 7 0.39 -10.34 2.40
CA GLU A 7 -0.18 -10.76 1.11
C GLU A 7 -1.72 -10.70 1.13
N ASP A 8 -2.36 -11.17 2.21
CA ASP A 8 -3.81 -11.18 2.33
C ASP A 8 -4.41 -9.76 2.37
N LEU A 9 -3.80 -8.85 3.14
CA LEU A 9 -4.18 -7.43 3.19
C LEU A 9 -4.03 -6.78 1.81
N PHE A 10 -2.89 -7.02 1.15
CA PHE A 10 -2.61 -6.48 -0.16
C PHE A 10 -3.58 -6.99 -1.23
N ALA A 11 -3.84 -8.30 -1.25
CA ALA A 11 -4.80 -8.91 -2.16
C ALA A 11 -6.21 -8.38 -1.92
N THR A 12 -6.60 -8.15 -0.66
CA THR A 12 -7.90 -7.59 -0.30
C THR A 12 -8.09 -6.18 -0.84
N VAL A 13 -7.10 -5.31 -0.69
CA VAL A 13 -7.17 -3.92 -1.19
C VAL A 13 -7.13 -3.85 -2.72
N THR A 14 -6.34 -4.72 -3.36
CA THR A 14 -6.05 -4.63 -4.81
C THR A 14 -6.92 -5.51 -5.69
N ARG A 15 -7.79 -6.35 -5.12
CA ARG A 15 -8.66 -7.31 -5.84
C ARG A 15 -9.38 -6.67 -7.03
N ASP A 16 -9.89 -5.46 -6.83
CA ASP A 16 -10.77 -4.78 -7.78
C ASP A 16 -10.08 -3.59 -8.47
N ALA A 17 -8.75 -3.55 -8.49
CA ALA A 17 -7.99 -2.41 -9.02
C ALA A 17 -8.24 -2.11 -10.51
N GLY A 18 -9.03 -2.91 -11.24
CA GLY A 18 -9.52 -2.65 -12.61
C GLY A 18 -8.45 -2.64 -13.71
N VAL A 19 -7.19 -2.43 -13.35
CA VAL A 19 -6.01 -2.38 -14.21
C VAL A 19 -4.85 -3.16 -13.57
N PRO A 20 -3.90 -3.66 -14.37
CA PRO A 20 -2.69 -4.27 -13.84
C PRO A 20 -1.91 -3.29 -12.93
N LEU A 21 -1.36 -3.76 -11.80
CA LEU A 21 -0.63 -2.92 -10.84
C LEU A 21 0.47 -2.05 -11.47
N ARG A 22 1.14 -2.56 -12.51
CA ARG A 22 2.16 -1.82 -13.26
C ARG A 22 1.64 -0.58 -14.01
N ARG A 23 0.33 -0.49 -14.25
CA ARG A 23 -0.34 0.60 -14.96
C ARG A 23 -1.03 1.59 -14.01
N LEU A 24 -0.94 1.36 -12.70
CA LEU A 24 -1.50 2.28 -11.73
C LEU A 24 -0.87 3.66 -11.92
N THR A 25 -1.73 4.66 -11.95
CA THR A 25 -1.39 6.06 -11.83
C THR A 25 -0.83 6.34 -10.44
N GLN A 26 -0.29 7.55 -10.27
CA GLN A 26 0.18 7.99 -8.96
C GLN A 26 -0.96 8.05 -7.93
N ALA A 27 -2.14 8.51 -8.36
CA ALA A 27 -3.32 8.64 -7.50
C ALA A 27 -3.82 7.28 -7.02
N GLU A 28 -3.96 6.30 -7.93
CA GLU A 28 -4.42 4.95 -7.56
C GLU A 28 -3.42 4.25 -6.62
N ARG A 29 -2.10 4.45 -6.81
CA ARG A 29 -1.10 3.95 -5.84
C ARG A 29 -1.27 4.59 -4.46
N ALA A 30 -1.52 5.90 -4.41
CA ALA A 30 -1.74 6.60 -3.15
C ALA A 30 -2.99 6.09 -2.43
N GLU A 31 -4.08 5.86 -3.16
CA GLU A 31 -5.32 5.28 -2.64
C GLU A 31 -5.12 3.87 -2.09
N ILE A 32 -4.42 3.00 -2.82
CA ILE A 32 -4.07 1.66 -2.33
C ILE A 32 -3.26 1.76 -1.03
N VAL A 33 -2.26 2.64 -0.96
CA VAL A 33 -1.46 2.81 0.26
C VAL A 33 -2.30 3.36 1.42
N ALA A 34 -3.24 4.27 1.17
CA ALA A 34 -4.15 4.77 2.20
C ALA A 34 -5.02 3.64 2.78
N ARG A 35 -5.65 2.82 1.90
CA ARG A 35 -6.46 1.67 2.34
C ARG A 35 -5.65 0.62 3.08
N LEU A 36 -4.40 0.38 2.67
CA LEU A 36 -3.48 -0.50 3.40
C LEU A 36 -3.14 0.05 4.78
N TYR A 37 -2.93 1.37 4.88
CA TYR A 37 -2.67 2.05 6.15
C TYR A 37 -3.85 1.92 7.11
N GLU A 38 -5.08 2.16 6.64
CA GLU A 38 -6.31 1.99 7.42
C GLU A 38 -6.50 0.56 7.96
N GLN A 39 -5.97 -0.45 7.26
CA GLN A 39 -6.02 -1.85 7.68
C GLN A 39 -4.84 -2.28 8.58
N GLY A 40 -4.00 -1.35 9.03
CA GLY A 40 -2.87 -1.64 9.90
C GLY A 40 -1.68 -2.31 9.21
N MET A 41 -1.63 -2.33 7.87
CA MET A 41 -0.53 -2.96 7.10
C MET A 41 0.85 -2.47 7.57
N PHE A 42 0.99 -1.17 7.83
CA PHE A 42 2.30 -0.56 8.16
C PHE A 42 2.72 -0.72 9.62
N GLU A 43 1.93 -1.42 10.45
CA GLU A 43 2.37 -1.91 11.76
C GLU A 43 3.22 -3.18 11.64
N LEU A 44 3.13 -3.87 10.51
CA LEU A 44 3.85 -5.12 10.25
C LEU A 44 5.30 -4.85 9.81
N ARG A 45 6.24 -5.58 10.43
CA ARG A 45 7.67 -5.47 10.09
C ARG A 45 7.88 -5.85 8.62
N GLY A 46 8.45 -4.93 7.84
CA GLY A 46 8.77 -5.15 6.42
C GLY A 46 7.70 -4.67 5.45
N ALA A 47 6.53 -4.21 5.92
CA ALA A 47 5.41 -3.78 5.08
C ALA A 47 5.77 -2.68 4.07
N VAL A 48 6.67 -1.75 4.44
CA VAL A 48 7.13 -0.70 3.53
C VAL A 48 7.86 -1.30 2.33
N GLN A 49 8.81 -2.22 2.56
CA GLN A 49 9.58 -2.85 1.49
C GLN A 49 8.69 -3.75 0.62
N PHE A 50 7.79 -4.51 1.26
CA PHE A 50 6.77 -5.29 0.56
C PHE A 50 5.93 -4.41 -0.39
N THR A 51 5.47 -3.26 0.09
CA THR A 51 4.64 -2.33 -0.70
C THR A 51 5.43 -1.71 -1.86
N VAL A 52 6.71 -1.36 -1.65
CA VAL A 52 7.63 -0.89 -2.70
C VAL A 52 7.70 -1.90 -3.85
N GLU A 53 7.92 -3.17 -3.52
CA GLU A 53 8.04 -4.25 -4.50
C GLU A 53 6.73 -4.49 -5.25
N LYS A 54 5.60 -4.57 -4.54
CA LYS A 54 4.29 -4.86 -5.15
C LYS A 54 3.75 -3.72 -6.02
N LEU A 55 3.95 -2.46 -5.62
CA LEU A 55 3.45 -1.29 -6.36
C LEU A 55 4.45 -0.73 -7.39
N GLY A 56 5.70 -1.22 -7.37
CA GLY A 56 6.76 -0.79 -8.28
C GLY A 56 7.04 0.71 -8.17
N CYS A 57 7.07 1.26 -6.95
CA CYS A 57 7.36 2.67 -6.70
C CYS A 57 8.43 2.83 -5.62
N SER A 58 9.07 4.00 -5.56
CA SER A 58 10.17 4.22 -4.61
C SER A 58 9.69 4.19 -3.15
N GLN A 59 10.58 3.80 -2.24
CA GLN A 59 10.33 3.86 -0.79
C GLN A 59 9.94 5.26 -0.32
N ALA A 60 10.55 6.31 -0.89
CA ALA A 60 10.16 7.70 -0.64
C ALA A 60 8.71 8.00 -1.07
N SER A 61 8.24 7.42 -2.16
CA SER A 61 6.84 7.56 -2.59
C SER A 61 5.89 6.87 -1.61
N VAL A 62 6.21 5.67 -1.14
CA VAL A 62 5.42 4.95 -0.14
C VAL A 62 5.29 5.76 1.16
N TYR A 63 6.41 6.28 1.70
CA TYR A 63 6.35 7.13 2.90
C TYR A 63 5.54 8.41 2.70
N ARG A 64 5.63 9.04 1.52
CA ARG A 64 4.81 10.21 1.19
C ARG A 64 3.32 9.86 1.22
N TYR A 65 2.92 8.72 0.66
CA TYR A 65 1.52 8.29 0.69
C TYR A 65 1.05 7.92 2.09
N ILE A 66 1.88 7.24 2.90
CA ILE A 66 1.58 6.97 4.31
C ILE A 66 1.36 8.28 5.08
N LYS A 67 2.26 9.27 4.89
CA LYS A 67 2.12 10.58 5.53
C LYS A 67 0.81 11.26 5.13
N ASN A 68 0.43 11.20 3.87
CA ASN A 68 -0.81 11.77 3.37
C ASN A 68 -2.04 11.06 3.95
N ALA A 69 -2.02 9.73 4.03
CA ALA A 69 -3.09 8.93 4.62
C ALA A 69 -3.29 9.26 6.10
N LYS A 70 -2.19 9.32 6.87
CA LYS A 70 -2.22 9.71 8.28
C LYS A 70 -2.81 11.12 8.50
N ALA A 71 -2.46 12.07 7.63
CA ALA A 71 -2.99 13.43 7.71
C ALA A 71 -4.48 13.56 7.35
N ALA A 72 -5.08 12.54 6.74
CA ALA A 72 -6.52 12.51 6.42
C ALA A 72 -7.37 11.90 7.54
N GLU A 73 -6.77 11.24 8.53
CA GLU A 73 -7.44 10.75 9.74
C GLU A 73 -7.62 11.83 10.82
N GLU A 74 -6.85 12.93 10.74
CA GLU A 74 -6.87 14.09 11.66
C GLU A 74 -7.84 15.18 11.18
#